data_AF-A0A354IV23-F1
#
_entry.id   AF-A0A354IV23-F1
#
_cell.length_a   1.000
_cell.length_b   1.000
_cell.length_c   1.000
_cell.angle_alpha   90.00
_cell.angle_beta   90.00
_cell.angle_gamma   90.00
#
_symmetry.space_group_name_H-M   'P 1'
#
loop_
_entity.id
_entity.type
_entity.pdbx_description
1 polymer ?
#
loop_
_entity_poly.entity_id
_entity_poly.type
_entity_poly.pdbx_seq_one_letter_code
_entity_poly.pdbx_strand_id
1 'polypeptide(L)'
;HPINNLRVLKYLSAELGVSAEQKNAWYRHWVTLGLDALERQLAGSPDTGAFCHGDTPGMADCCLVPQLYNARRFECDLEPYPTLLAIDARCEELAAFRDARPEAQADAE
;
A
#
# COMPACT_ATOMS: atom_id res chain seq x y z
N HIS A 1 13.90 -6.16 5.60
CA HIS A 1 12.94 -6.34 6.71
C HIS A 1 11.80 -5.35 6.50
N PRO A 2 10.51 -5.75 6.53
CA PRO A 2 9.40 -4.82 6.26
C PRO A 2 9.33 -3.77 7.38
N ILE A 3 9.71 -2.54 7.07
CA ILE A 3 9.91 -1.47 8.05
C ILE A 3 8.57 -1.06 8.70
N ASN A 4 7.49 -1.06 7.93
CA ASN A 4 6.16 -0.66 8.40
C ASN A 4 5.37 -1.77 9.13
N ASN A 5 6.01 -2.90 9.44
CA ASN A 5 5.30 -4.00 10.10
C ASN A 5 5.02 -3.74 11.58
N LEU A 6 4.02 -4.45 12.13
CA LEU A 6 3.63 -4.30 13.53
C LEU A 6 4.77 -4.54 14.52
N ARG A 7 5.73 -5.42 14.21
CA ARG A 7 6.87 -5.68 15.10
C ARG A 7 7.75 -4.44 15.26
N VAL A 8 8.10 -3.80 14.15
CA VAL A 8 8.92 -2.57 14.18
C VAL A 8 8.13 -1.44 14.84
N LEU A 9 6.84 -1.27 14.49
CA LEU A 9 5.99 -0.25 15.11
C LEU A 9 5.83 -0.43 16.62
N LYS A 10 5.70 -1.68 17.10
CA LYS A 10 5.64 -1.99 18.54
C LYS A 10 6.96 -1.67 19.23
N TYR A 11 8.10 -1.97 18.59
CA TYR A 11 9.41 -1.63 19.13
C TYR A 11 9.59 -0.11 19.29
N LEU A 12 9.18 0.69 18.30
CA LEU A 12 9.22 2.16 18.39
C LEU A 12 8.46 2.68 19.63
N SER A 13 7.26 2.17 19.88
CA SER A 13 6.47 2.61 21.02
C SER A 13 6.92 2.02 22.36
N ALA A 14 7.17 0.71 22.43
CA ALA A 14 7.38 -0.01 23.68
C ALA A 14 8.83 0.11 24.20
N GLU A 15 9.81 0.04 23.29
CA GLU A 15 11.23 0.03 23.65
C GLU A 15 11.85 1.42 23.54
N LEU A 16 11.45 2.20 22.52
CA LEU A 16 12.01 3.55 22.29
C LEU A 16 11.13 4.69 22.83
N GLY A 17 9.95 4.39 23.37
CA GLY A 17 9.06 5.38 23.97
C GLY A 17 8.52 6.45 22.99
N VAL A 18 8.51 6.16 21.69
CA VAL A 18 8.03 7.08 20.66
C VAL A 18 6.52 7.29 20.80
N SER A 19 6.07 8.55 20.72
CA SER A 19 4.64 8.89 20.83
C SER A 19 3.83 8.32 19.66
N ALA A 20 2.51 8.24 19.83
CA ALA A 20 1.62 7.78 18.76
C ALA A 20 1.73 8.68 17.51
N GLU A 21 1.80 9.99 17.69
CA GLU A 21 1.95 11.00 16.64
C GLU A 21 3.27 10.81 15.90
N GLN A 22 4.37 10.67 16.63
CA GLN A 22 5.70 10.47 16.06
C GLN A 22 5.79 9.14 15.29
N LYS A 23 5.19 8.07 15.81
CA LYS A 23 5.12 6.77 15.15
C LYS A 23 4.30 6.85 13.85
N ASN A 24 3.18 7.57 13.85
CA ASN A 24 2.37 7.77 12.65
C ASN A 24 3.11 8.63 11.61
N ALA A 25 3.79 9.70 12.04
CA ALA A 25 4.63 10.50 11.15
C ALA A 25 5.76 9.67 10.52
N TRP A 26 6.40 8.82 11.32
CA TRP A 26 7.43 7.88 10.84
C TRP A 26 6.87 6.87 9.84
N TYR A 27 5.69 6.32 10.10
CA TYR A 27 5.03 5.38 9.19
C TYR A 27 4.71 6.05 7.84
N ARG A 28 4.06 7.23 7.89
CA ARG A 28 3.69 8.02 6.71
C ARG A 28 4.92 8.36 5.88
N HIS A 29 6.02 8.77 6.52
CA HIS A 29 7.28 9.06 5.83
C HIS A 29 7.76 7.89 4.95
N TRP A 30 7.80 6.67 5.49
CA TRP A 30 8.25 5.51 4.72
C TRP A 30 7.26 5.07 3.65
N VAL A 31 5.95 5.23 3.90
CA VAL A 31 4.93 5.00 2.87
C VAL A 31 5.09 6.00 1.72
N THR A 32 5.19 7.30 2.01
CA THR A 32 5.38 8.34 1.00
C THR A 32 6.61 8.07 0.14
N LEU A 33 7.77 7.76 0.74
CA LEU A 33 8.98 7.43 -0.03
C LEU A 33 8.79 6.24 -0.98
N GLY A 34 8.09 5.20 -0.51
CA GLY A 34 7.81 4.01 -1.33
C GLY A 34 6.83 4.30 -2.47
N LEU A 35 5.73 5.01 -2.17
CA LEU A 35 4.70 5.35 -3.15
C LEU A 35 5.22 6.36 -4.18
N ASP A 36 6.00 7.36 -3.77
CA ASP A 36 6.62 8.31 -4.70
C ASP A 36 7.53 7.60 -5.72
N ALA A 37 8.31 6.63 -5.26
CA ALA A 37 9.20 5.86 -6.12
C ALA A 37 8.40 4.97 -7.09
N LEU A 38 7.36 4.30 -6.58
CA LEU A 38 6.54 3.39 -7.38
C LEU A 38 5.67 4.13 -8.40
N GLU A 39 5.04 5.25 -8.02
CA GLU A 39 4.28 6.11 -8.94
C GLU A 39 5.19 6.59 -10.07
N ARG A 40 6.39 7.11 -9.76
CA ARG A 40 7.36 7.54 -10.78
C ARG A 40 7.77 6.40 -11.70
N GLN A 41 7.99 5.21 -11.15
CA GLN A 41 8.37 4.03 -11.93
C GLN A 41 7.24 3.60 -12.88
N LEU A 42 6.01 3.46 -12.37
CA LEU A 42 4.89 2.97 -13.17
C LEU A 42 4.39 4.01 -14.17
N ALA A 43 4.33 5.29 -13.80
CA ALA A 43 3.95 6.37 -14.71
C ALA A 43 4.95 6.56 -15.87
N GLY A 44 6.23 6.23 -15.65
CA GLY A 44 7.29 6.36 -16.65
C GLY A 44 7.63 5.08 -17.43
N SER A 45 7.02 3.94 -17.10
CA SER A 45 7.37 2.65 -17.70
C SER A 45 6.48 2.32 -18.89
N PRO A 46 7.06 1.90 -20.04
CA PRO A 46 6.29 1.41 -21.18
C PRO A 46 5.62 0.06 -20.92
N ASP A 47 6.06 -0.66 -19.87
CA ASP A 47 5.50 -1.96 -19.50
C ASP A 47 4.23 -1.83 -18.65
N THR A 48 3.92 -0.63 -18.13
CA THR A 48 2.68 -0.39 -17.37
C THR A 48 1.50 -0.35 -18.34
N GLY A 49 0.49 -1.18 -18.09
CA GLY A 49 -0.74 -1.25 -18.89
C GLY A 49 -1.97 -0.92 -18.04
N ALA A 50 -3.03 -1.73 -18.18
CA ALA A 50 -4.16 -1.67 -17.25
C ALA A 50 -3.77 -2.01 -15.80
N PHE A 51 -2.70 -2.78 -15.61
CA PHE A 51 -2.15 -3.17 -14.31
C PHE A 51 -0.69 -2.73 -14.18
N CYS A 52 -0.03 -3.06 -13.07
CA CYS A 52 1.37 -2.71 -12.85
C CYS A 52 2.29 -3.15 -14.00
N HIS A 53 2.00 -4.28 -14.65
CA HIS A 53 2.71 -4.76 -15.82
C HIS A 53 1.73 -5.36 -16.84
N GLY A 54 1.53 -4.68 -17.96
CA GLY A 54 0.62 -5.08 -19.03
C GLY A 54 -0.86 -5.06 -18.62
N ASP A 55 -1.65 -5.87 -19.31
CA ASP A 55 -3.12 -5.85 -19.23
C ASP A 55 -3.71 -7.05 -18.45
N THR A 56 -2.89 -7.75 -17.68
CA THR A 56 -3.31 -8.84 -16.80
C THR A 56 -2.71 -8.64 -15.41
N PRO A 57 -3.49 -8.78 -14.32
CA PRO A 57 -2.97 -8.59 -12.97
C PRO A 57 -1.88 -9.63 -12.66
N GLY A 58 -0.85 -9.21 -11.94
CA GLY A 58 0.28 -10.05 -11.56
C GLY A 58 0.77 -9.80 -10.12
N MET A 59 1.97 -10.30 -9.83
CA MET A 59 2.55 -10.23 -8.48
C MET A 59 2.73 -8.79 -7.98
N ALA A 60 3.04 -7.85 -8.88
CA ALA A 60 3.17 -6.44 -8.53
C ALA A 60 1.84 -5.86 -8.00
N ASP A 61 0.72 -6.21 -8.62
CA ASP A 61 -0.62 -5.80 -8.19
C ASP A 61 -1.01 -6.44 -6.85
N CYS A 62 -0.66 -7.72 -6.66
CA CYS A 62 -0.82 -8.41 -5.37
C CYS A 62 -0.05 -7.76 -4.23
N CYS A 63 1.00 -6.99 -4.53
CA CYS A 63 1.77 -6.22 -3.54
C CYS A 63 1.27 -4.77 -3.41
N LEU A 64 0.84 -4.15 -4.51
CA LEU A 64 0.33 -2.79 -4.55
C LEU A 64 -0.98 -2.63 -3.77
N VAL A 65 -1.95 -3.51 -3.99
CA VAL A 65 -3.29 -3.38 -3.40
C VAL A 65 -3.23 -3.43 -1.86
N PRO A 66 -2.55 -4.39 -1.20
CA PRO A 66 -2.38 -4.35 0.25
C PRO A 66 -1.58 -3.15 0.76
N GLN A 67 -0.63 -2.64 -0.04
CA GLN A 67 0.15 -1.47 0.33
C GLN A 67 -0.72 -0.20 0.34
N LEU A 68 -1.59 -0.01 -0.65
CA LEU A 68 -2.53 1.12 -0.70
C LEU A 68 -3.64 0.98 0.36
N TYR A 69 -4.12 -0.24 0.62
CA TYR A 69 -5.02 -0.51 1.74
C TYR A 69 -4.43 -0.01 3.07
N ASN A 70 -3.17 -0.38 3.35
CA ASN A 70 -2.49 0.06 4.56
C ASN A 70 -2.25 1.58 4.55
N ALA A 71 -1.91 2.18 3.40
CA ALA A 71 -1.75 3.62 3.29
C ALA A 71 -3.04 4.37 3.67
N ARG A 72 -4.21 3.89 3.21
CA ARG A 72 -5.53 4.41 3.61
C ARG A 72 -5.78 4.23 5.11
N ARG A 73 -5.50 3.04 5.67
CA ARG A 73 -5.69 2.73 7.09
C ARG A 73 -4.86 3.64 8.02
N PHE A 74 -3.71 4.10 7.57
CA PHE A 74 -2.83 5.01 8.32
C PHE A 74 -2.94 6.48 7.89
N GLU A 75 -3.99 6.81 7.13
CA GLU A 75 -4.31 8.17 6.67
C GLU A 75 -3.11 8.84 5.96
N CYS A 76 -2.43 8.08 5.11
CA CYS A 76 -1.43 8.66 4.21
C CYS A 76 -2.14 9.45 3.12
N ASP A 77 -1.55 10.58 2.70
CA ASP A 77 -2.02 11.29 1.51
C ASP A 77 -1.73 10.44 0.28
N LEU A 78 -2.76 10.22 -0.55
CA LEU A 78 -2.69 9.43 -1.77
C LEU A 78 -2.98 10.26 -3.03
N GLU A 79 -3.37 11.53 -2.88
CA GLU A 79 -3.64 12.44 -4.01
C GLU A 79 -2.47 12.49 -5.02
N PRO A 80 -1.18 12.45 -4.60
CA PRO A 80 -0.06 12.48 -5.52
C PRO A 80 0.15 11.22 -6.39
N TYR A 81 -0.65 10.15 -6.22
CA TYR A 81 -0.40 8.83 -6.83
C TYR A 81 -1.52 8.37 -7.79
N PRO A 82 -1.86 9.15 -8.82
CA PRO A 82 -2.98 8.85 -9.72
C PRO A 82 -2.78 7.54 -10.49
N THR A 83 -1.55 7.16 -10.86
CA THR A 83 -1.28 5.90 -11.57
C THR A 83 -1.54 4.71 -10.65
N LEU A 84 -1.01 4.76 -9.42
CA LEU A 84 -1.24 3.71 -8.42
C LEU A 84 -2.73 3.55 -8.11
N LEU A 85 -3.43 4.67 -7.90
CA LEU A 85 -4.87 4.68 -7.60
C LEU A 85 -5.71 4.13 -8.77
N ALA A 86 -5.32 4.41 -10.02
CA ALA A 86 -6.03 3.90 -11.18
C ALA A 86 -5.82 2.39 -11.39
N ILE A 87 -4.64 1.86 -11.03
CA ILE A 87 -4.38 0.41 -11.05
C ILE A 87 -5.16 -0.29 -9.93
N ASP A 88 -5.11 0.28 -8.72
CA ASP A 88 -5.84 -0.23 -7.56
C ASP A 88 -7.34 -0.33 -7.83
N ALA A 89 -7.95 0.73 -8.38
CA ALA A 89 -9.36 0.72 -8.76
C ALA A 89 -9.70 -0.41 -9.75
N ARG A 90 -8.84 -0.67 -10.74
CA ARG A 90 -9.04 -1.78 -11.69
C ARG A 90 -8.91 -3.15 -11.02
N CYS A 91 -7.94 -3.31 -10.11
CA CYS A 91 -7.84 -4.52 -9.31
C CYS A 91 -9.12 -4.74 -8.49
N GLU A 92 -9.67 -3.68 -7.89
CA GLU A 92 -10.90 -3.74 -7.10
C GLU A 92 -12.16 -4.17 -7.90
N GLU A 93 -12.16 -4.07 -9.23
CA GLU A 93 -13.26 -4.58 -10.08
C GLU A 93 -13.25 -6.12 -10.18
N LEU A 94 -12.12 -6.77 -9.90
CA LEU A 94 -11.95 -8.21 -10.03
C LEU A 94 -12.40 -8.93 -8.76
N ALA A 95 -13.20 -9.99 -8.91
CA ALA A 95 -13.66 -10.83 -7.79
C ALA A 95 -12.49 -11.33 -6.92
N ALA A 96 -11.40 -11.79 -7.55
CA ALA A 96 -10.23 -12.31 -6.84
C ALA A 96 -9.62 -11.31 -5.83
N PHE A 97 -9.59 -10.01 -6.15
CA PHE A 97 -9.07 -9.00 -5.22
C PHE A 97 -10.11 -8.60 -4.17
N ARG A 98 -11.41 -8.56 -4.52
CA ARG A 98 -12.49 -8.28 -3.56
C ARG A 98 -12.61 -9.36 -2.50
N ASP A 99 -12.57 -10.62 -2.92
CA ASP A 99 -12.67 -11.78 -2.03
C ASP A 99 -11.43 -11.94 -1.15
N ALA A 100 -10.30 -11.34 -1.53
CA ALA A 100 -9.06 -11.32 -0.77
C ALA A 100 -8.92 -10.12 0.19
N ARG A 101 -9.90 -9.21 0.23
CA ARG A 101 -9.87 -8.06 1.15
C ARG A 101 -9.88 -8.53 2.61
N PRO A 102 -9.18 -7.82 3.52
CA PRO A 102 -9.21 -8.16 4.95
C PRO A 102 -10.64 -8.31 5.50
N GLU A 103 -11.58 -7.47 5.06
CA GLU A 103 -12.98 -7.48 5.51
C GLU A 103 -13.81 -8.64 4.95
N ALA A 104 -13.31 -9.35 3.94
CA ALA A 104 -13.98 -10.50 3.32
C ALA A 104 -13.52 -11.86 3.88
N GLN A 105 -12.57 -11.85 4.83
CA GLN A 105 -12.02 -13.08 5.40
C GLN A 105 -12.89 -13.60 6.56
N ALA A 106 -12.89 -14.91 6.78
CA ALA A 106 -13.71 -15.55 7.83
C ALA A 106 -13.29 -15.16 9.26
N ASP A 107 -12.07 -14.64 9.42
CA ASP A 107 -11.50 -14.11 10.65
C ASP A 107 -11.52 -12.57 10.71
N ALA A 108 -12.12 -11.92 9.71
CA ALA A 108 -12.58 -10.54 9.86
C ALA A 108 -13.70 -10.55 10.91
N GLU A 109 -13.56 -9.72 11.95
CA GLU A 109 -14.45 -9.70 13.13
C GLU A 109 -15.96 -9.72 12.80
#